data_AF-A0AAW1HU64-F1
#
_entry.id   AF-A0AAW1HU64-F1
#
_cell.length_a   1.000
_cell.length_b   1.000
_cell.length_c   1.000
_cell.angle_alpha   90.00
_cell.angle_beta   90.00
_cell.angle_gamma   90.00
#
_symmetry.space_group_name_H-M   'P 1'
#
loop_
_entity.id
_entity.type
_entity.pdbx_description
1 polymer ?
#
loop_
_entity_poly.entity_id
_entity_poly.type
_entity_poly.pdbx_seq_one_letter_code
_entity_poly.pdbx_strand_id
1 'polypeptide(L)'
;MEKLRPYLEGISFDVITDHASLVWLNNLKDPTGRLARWAVRLQQYDYRIIHRKGKDHLVPDALSRAVPIVDVVDAAPVGDAWWLRMAQLVEKDPCRYPNWRISGGKLYKYVKNPYLNLTGEHDCWKEVIPRPSRYELIGQAHDPPTCGQALPI
;
A
#
# COMPACT_ATOMS: atom_id res chain seq x y z
N MET A 1 -12.13 4.84 10.90
CA MET A 1 -11.45 6.05 11.41
C MET A 1 -10.21 5.71 12.23
N GLU A 2 -10.25 4.78 13.18
CA GLU A 2 -9.13 4.55 14.12
C GLU A 2 -7.79 4.20 13.44
N LYS A 3 -7.79 3.33 12.42
CA LYS A 3 -6.58 2.99 11.65
C LYS A 3 -5.93 4.19 10.95
N LEU A 4 -6.73 5.19 10.61
CA LEU A 4 -6.28 6.39 9.91
C LEU A 4 -6.18 7.60 10.84
N ARG A 5 -6.32 7.41 12.16
CA ARG A 5 -6.29 8.50 13.15
C ARG A 5 -5.06 9.42 12.98
N PRO A 6 -3.82 8.93 12.78
CA PRO A 6 -2.65 9.80 12.61
C PRO A 6 -2.74 10.75 11.42
N TYR A 7 -3.58 10.43 10.43
CA TYR A 7 -3.75 11.22 9.21
C TYR A 7 -4.99 12.11 9.24
N LEU A 8 -5.97 11.80 10.10
CA LEU A 8 -7.28 12.46 10.12
C LEU A 8 -7.45 13.43 11.30
N GLU A 9 -6.60 13.35 12.31
CA GLU A 9 -6.67 14.20 13.48
C GLU A 9 -6.25 15.64 13.15
N GLY A 10 -7.10 16.62 13.50
CA GLY A 10 -6.83 18.03 13.25
C GLY A 10 -7.07 18.54 11.83
N ILE A 11 -7.55 17.68 10.91
CA ILE A 11 -7.89 18.07 9.54
C ILE A 11 -9.38 17.88 9.25
N SER A 12 -9.94 18.72 8.38
CA SER A 12 -11.29 18.57 7.84
C SER A 12 -11.27 17.71 6.57
N PHE A 13 -12.17 16.74 6.47
CA PHE A 13 -12.17 15.81 5.34
C PHE A 13 -13.57 15.30 4.94
N ASP A 14 -13.68 14.84 3.69
CA ASP A 14 -14.91 14.29 3.15
C ASP A 14 -14.92 12.76 3.23
N VAL A 15 -15.98 12.21 3.81
CA VAL A 15 -16.25 10.76 3.88
C VAL A 15 -17.24 10.39 2.79
N ILE A 16 -16.73 9.75 1.73
CA ILE A 16 -17.58 9.21 0.66
C ILE A 16 -18.03 7.80 1.04
N THR A 17 -19.34 7.58 1.08
CA THR A 17 -19.93 6.28 1.41
C THR A 17 -21.11 5.96 0.49
N ASP A 18 -21.31 4.68 0.20
CA ASP A 18 -22.50 4.15 -0.45
C ASP A 18 -23.60 3.74 0.51
N HIS A 19 -23.37 3.93 1.82
CA HIS A 19 -24.29 3.52 2.85
C HIS A 19 -25.19 4.69 3.28
N ALA A 20 -26.39 4.76 2.70
CA ALA A 20 -27.37 5.81 2.98
C ALA A 20 -27.77 5.94 4.46
N SER A 21 -27.75 4.84 5.23
CA SER A 21 -28.04 4.85 6.66
C SER A 21 -27.00 5.62 7.49
N LEU A 22 -25.75 5.71 7.03
CA LEU A 22 -24.69 6.47 7.71
C LEU A 22 -24.92 7.99 7.56
N VAL A 23 -25.44 8.40 6.40
CA VAL A 23 -25.84 9.79 6.13
C VAL A 23 -27.00 10.18 7.05
N TRP A 24 -27.96 9.26 7.23
CA TRP A 24 -29.08 9.47 8.13
C TRP A 24 -28.66 9.51 9.60
N LEU A 25 -27.69 8.69 10.00
CA LEU A 25 -27.14 8.67 11.36
C LEU A 25 -26.58 10.02 11.79
N ASN A 26 -25.93 10.76 10.88
CA ASN A 26 -25.37 12.08 11.19
C ASN A 26 -26.44 13.15 11.42
N ASN A 27 -27.65 12.96 10.88
CA ASN A 27 -28.78 13.87 11.08
C ASN A 27 -29.67 13.48 12.26
N LEU A 28 -29.33 12.40 12.98
CA LEU A 28 -30.12 11.92 14.10
C LEU A 28 -29.83 12.78 15.34
N LYS A 29 -30.86 13.49 15.83
CA LYS A 29 -30.72 14.38 17.00
C LYS A 29 -30.36 13.65 18.29
N ASP A 30 -30.90 12.45 18.51
CA ASP A 30 -30.71 11.67 19.73
C ASP A 30 -30.36 10.21 19.42
N PRO A 31 -29.11 9.92 19.02
CA PRO A 31 -28.68 8.54 18.83
C PRO A 31 -28.64 7.82 20.17
N THR A 32 -29.26 6.63 20.24
CA THR A 32 -29.29 5.80 21.45
C THR A 32 -28.46 4.52 21.30
N GLY A 33 -27.99 3.96 22.41
CA GLY A 33 -27.29 2.67 22.45
C GLY A 33 -25.95 2.66 21.70
N ARG A 34 -25.78 1.71 20.77
CA ARG A 34 -24.52 1.53 20.01
C ARG A 34 -24.21 2.75 19.13
N LEU A 35 -25.24 3.40 18.60
CA LEU A 35 -25.11 4.57 17.73
C LEU A 35 -24.57 5.79 18.49
N ALA A 36 -25.03 6.02 19.72
CA ALA A 36 -24.51 7.08 20.59
C ALA A 36 -23.00 6.96 20.80
N ARG A 37 -22.52 5.74 21.05
CA ARG A 37 -21.09 5.46 21.23
C ARG A 37 -20.27 5.69 19.97
N TRP A 38 -20.85 5.50 18.79
CA TRP A 38 -20.20 5.84 17.52
C TRP A 38 -20.22 7.34 17.26
N ALA A 39 -21.33 8.02 17.56
CA ALA A 39 -21.45 9.47 17.44
C ALA A 39 -20.38 10.20 18.27
N VAL A 40 -20.21 9.83 19.55
CA VAL A 40 -19.16 10.40 20.42
C VAL A 40 -17.75 10.17 19.86
N ARG A 41 -17.48 8.96 19.32
CA ARG A 41 -16.17 8.67 18.69
C ARG A 41 -15.94 9.44 17.40
N LEU A 42 -17.01 9.75 16.66
CA LEU A 42 -16.92 10.48 15.42
C LEU A 42 -16.84 12.00 15.66
N GLN A 43 -17.39 12.49 16.78
CA GLN A 43 -17.37 13.90 17.16
C GLN A 43 -15.96 14.49 17.34
N GLN A 44 -14.95 13.65 17.57
CA GLN A 44 -13.56 14.08 17.65
C GLN A 44 -12.94 14.43 16.28
N TYR A 45 -13.62 14.12 15.18
CA TYR A 45 -13.16 14.39 13.82
C TYR A 45 -14.05 15.46 13.17
N ASP A 46 -13.46 16.32 12.36
CA ASP A 46 -14.19 17.24 11.50
C ASP A 46 -14.38 16.61 10.12
N TYR A 47 -15.61 16.18 9.81
CA TYR A 47 -15.88 15.47 8.57
C TYR A 47 -17.25 15.76 7.99
N ARG A 48 -17.34 15.63 6.66
CA ARG A 48 -18.60 15.72 5.91
C ARG A 48 -18.90 14.40 5.21
N ILE A 49 -20.09 13.85 5.44
CA ILE A 49 -20.53 12.62 4.76
C ILE A 49 -21.13 12.96 3.39
N ILE A 50 -20.62 12.35 2.34
CA ILE A 50 -21.13 12.45 0.97
C ILE A 50 -21.60 11.06 0.52
N HIS A 51 -22.89 10.94 0.21
CA HIS A 51 -23.44 9.70 -0.33
C HIS A 51 -23.10 9.55 -1.82
N ARG A 52 -22.55 8.41 -2.23
CA ARG A 52 -22.34 8.03 -3.63
C ARG A 52 -22.98 6.67 -3.89
N LYS A 53 -23.78 6.52 -4.96
CA LYS A 53 -24.39 5.23 -5.31
C LYS A 53 -23.30 4.16 -5.47
N GLY A 54 -23.53 2.94 -4.95
CA GLY A 54 -22.55 1.86 -5.00
C GLY A 54 -22.00 1.54 -6.39
N LYS A 55 -22.81 1.73 -7.45
CA LYS A 55 -22.37 1.57 -8.85
C LYS A 55 -21.20 2.51 -9.24
N ASP A 56 -21.14 3.69 -8.63
CA ASP A 56 -20.09 4.69 -8.86
C ASP A 56 -18.97 4.60 -7.80
N HIS A 57 -19.06 3.62 -6.89
CA HIS A 57 -18.15 3.38 -5.78
C HIS A 57 -17.25 2.16 -6.01
N LEU A 58 -16.80 1.98 -7.26
CA LEU A 58 -16.11 0.77 -7.72
C LEU A 58 -14.78 0.50 -6.99
N VAL A 59 -13.98 1.53 -6.73
CA VAL A 59 -12.64 1.35 -6.14
C VAL A 59 -12.72 0.85 -4.70
N PRO A 60 -13.52 1.47 -3.79
CA PRO A 60 -13.67 0.96 -2.44
C PRO A 60 -14.42 -0.37 -2.38
N ASP A 61 -15.40 -0.60 -3.27
CA ASP A 61 -16.08 -1.89 -3.38
C ASP A 61 -15.09 -3.01 -3.78
N ALA A 62 -14.24 -2.76 -4.77
CA ALA A 62 -13.18 -3.71 -5.16
C ALA A 62 -12.19 -4.00 -4.02
N LEU A 63 -11.77 -2.97 -3.28
CA LEU A 63 -10.86 -3.13 -2.14
C LEU A 63 -11.51 -3.89 -0.96
N SER A 64 -12.80 -3.66 -0.71
CA SER A 64 -13.53 -4.33 0.37
C SER A 64 -13.90 -5.78 0.04
N ARG A 65 -14.09 -6.09 -1.26
CA ARG A 65 -14.33 -7.44 -1.77
C ARG A 65 -13.05 -8.19 -2.11
N ALA A 66 -11.90 -7.52 -2.11
CA ALA A 66 -10.63 -8.18 -2.29
C ALA A 66 -10.49 -9.21 -1.17
N VAL A 67 -10.56 -10.49 -1.55
CA VAL A 67 -10.20 -11.61 -0.67
C VAL A 67 -8.77 -11.31 -0.22
N PRO A 68 -8.41 -11.47 1.07
CA PRO A 68 -7.00 -11.50 1.44
C PRO A 68 -6.35 -12.47 0.46
N ILE A 69 -5.24 -12.05 -0.14
CA ILE A 69 -4.43 -12.96 -0.95
C ILE A 69 -4.03 -14.03 0.05
N VAL A 70 -4.81 -15.12 0.13
CA VAL A 70 -4.42 -16.31 0.85
C VAL A 70 -3.20 -16.74 0.09
N ASP A 71 -2.06 -16.60 0.73
CA ASP A 71 -0.80 -17.00 0.17
C ASP A 71 -1.00 -18.42 -0.32
N VAL A 72 -0.97 -18.60 -1.64
CA VAL A 72 -0.58 -19.88 -2.17
C VAL A 72 0.87 -19.98 -1.71
N VAL A 73 1.05 -20.50 -0.50
CA VAL A 73 2.29 -21.06 -0.01
C VAL A 73 2.54 -22.29 -0.86
N ASP A 74 2.82 -22.05 -2.14
CA ASP A 74 3.52 -23.01 -2.96
C ASP A 74 4.87 -23.17 -2.25
N ALA A 75 4.94 -24.26 -1.49
CA ALA A 75 6.11 -24.73 -0.80
C ALA A 75 7.32 -24.52 -1.71
N ALA A 76 8.31 -23.78 -1.23
CA ALA A 76 9.58 -23.67 -1.93
C ALA A 76 10.10 -25.09 -2.22
N PRO A 77 10.72 -25.31 -3.39
CA PRO A 77 12.11 -24.87 -3.44
C PRO A 77 12.59 -24.35 -4.81
N VAL A 78 13.74 -23.68 -4.75
CA VAL A 78 14.62 -23.24 -5.85
C VAL A 78 14.18 -21.94 -6.51
N GLY A 79 15.16 -21.05 -6.70
CA GLY A 79 14.97 -19.62 -6.99
C GLY A 79 13.95 -19.31 -8.08
N ASP A 80 13.38 -18.11 -7.99
CA ASP A 80 12.41 -17.55 -8.93
C ASP A 80 12.83 -17.86 -10.38
N ALA A 81 12.19 -18.86 -10.99
CA ALA A 81 12.60 -19.40 -12.29
C ALA A 81 12.56 -18.32 -13.39
N TRP A 82 11.66 -17.34 -13.22
CA TRP A 82 11.62 -16.17 -14.09
C TRP A 82 12.84 -15.27 -13.88
N TRP A 83 13.20 -15.01 -12.62
CA TRP A 83 14.36 -14.19 -12.27
C TRP A 83 15.65 -14.82 -12.78
N LEU A 84 15.85 -16.12 -12.55
CA LEU A 84 17.01 -16.88 -13.03
C LEU A 84 17.10 -16.86 -14.56
N ARG A 85 15.97 -17.09 -15.24
CA ARG A 85 15.90 -17.02 -16.70
C ARG A 85 16.24 -15.62 -17.23
N MET A 86 15.72 -14.58 -16.60
CA MET A 86 16.00 -13.20 -17.01
C MET A 86 17.47 -12.84 -16.78
N ALA A 87 18.06 -13.27 -15.67
CA ALA A 87 19.50 -13.11 -15.43
C ALA A 87 20.31 -13.79 -16.54
N GLN A 88 19.99 -15.04 -16.88
CA GLN A 88 20.66 -15.76 -17.97
C GLN A 88 20.49 -15.07 -19.34
N LEU A 89 19.31 -14.55 -19.66
CA LEU A 89 19.06 -13.86 -20.93
C LEU A 89 19.84 -12.54 -21.06
N VAL A 90 19.93 -11.79 -19.96
CA VAL A 90 20.67 -10.51 -19.91
C VAL A 90 22.17 -10.75 -19.93
N GLU A 91 22.65 -11.83 -19.31
CA GLU A 91 24.06 -12.25 -19.35
C GLU A 91 24.46 -12.75 -20.75
N LYS A 92 23.60 -13.52 -21.40
CA LYS A 92 23.86 -14.09 -22.73
C LYS A 92 23.87 -13.02 -23.83
N ASP A 93 22.88 -12.12 -23.84
CA ASP A 93 22.71 -11.10 -24.89
C ASP A 93 22.44 -9.69 -24.30
N PRO A 94 23.46 -9.01 -23.74
CA PRO A 94 23.26 -7.69 -23.11
C PRO A 94 22.67 -6.64 -24.07
N CYS A 95 23.08 -6.65 -25.35
CA CYS A 95 22.61 -5.71 -26.36
C CYS A 95 21.12 -5.85 -26.68
N ARG A 96 20.52 -7.04 -26.46
CA ARG A 96 19.09 -7.28 -26.65
C ARG A 96 18.25 -6.68 -25.53
N TYR A 97 18.86 -6.43 -24.37
CA TYR A 97 18.20 -5.95 -23.16
C TYR A 97 18.88 -4.68 -22.62
N PRO A 98 18.91 -3.56 -23.38
CA PRO A 98 19.64 -2.35 -22.98
C PRO A 98 19.11 -1.69 -21.69
N ASN A 99 17.84 -1.97 -21.33
CA ASN A 99 17.23 -1.49 -20.08
C ASN A 99 17.42 -2.47 -18.91
N TRP A 100 18.26 -3.49 -19.06
CA TRP A 100 18.54 -4.48 -18.03
C TRP A 100 20.04 -4.60 -17.85
N ARG A 101 20.48 -4.82 -16.62
CA ARG A 101 21.89 -5.08 -16.30
C ARG A 101 22.01 -6.01 -15.12
N ILE A 102 23.14 -6.69 -15.03
CA ILE A 102 23.50 -7.51 -13.88
C ILE A 102 24.72 -6.88 -13.23
N SER A 103 24.67 -6.71 -11.91
CA SER A 103 25.78 -6.15 -11.12
C SER A 103 25.85 -6.85 -9.77
N GLY A 104 27.01 -7.38 -9.40
CA GLY A 104 27.20 -8.05 -8.11
C GLY A 104 26.27 -9.24 -7.87
N GLY A 105 25.89 -9.97 -8.94
CA GLY A 105 24.94 -11.09 -8.84
C GLY A 105 23.46 -10.67 -8.73
N LYS A 106 23.15 -9.37 -8.83
CA LYS A 106 21.79 -8.82 -8.76
C LYS A 106 21.32 -8.33 -10.13
N LEU A 107 20.05 -8.54 -10.43
CA LEU A 107 19.41 -8.08 -11.65
C LEU A 107 18.82 -6.68 -11.44
N TYR A 108 19.08 -5.76 -12.37
CA TYR A 108 18.54 -4.41 -12.35
C TYR A 108 17.78 -4.10 -13.62
N LYS A 109 16.74 -3.27 -13.50
CA LYS A 109 15.97 -2.71 -14.60
C LYS A 109 16.03 -1.20 -14.58
N TYR A 110 16.32 -0.60 -15.73
CA TYR A 110 16.25 0.84 -15.92
C TYR A 110 14.78 1.26 -16.04
N VAL A 111 14.39 2.20 -15.18
CA VAL A 111 13.06 2.79 -15.12
C VAL A 111 13.25 4.31 -15.20
N LYS A 112 12.78 4.93 -16.29
CA LYS A 112 12.75 6.39 -16.39
C LYS A 112 11.86 6.92 -15.28
N ASN A 113 12.39 7.79 -14.44
CA ASN A 113 11.60 8.52 -13.45
C ASN A 113 11.05 9.80 -14.10
N PRO A 114 9.73 9.89 -14.38
CA PRO A 114 9.14 11.09 -14.97
C PRO A 114 9.08 12.27 -13.97
N TYR A 115 9.36 12.02 -12.69
CA TYR A 115 9.32 13.01 -11.60
C TYR A 115 10.73 13.46 -11.17
N LEU A 116 11.73 13.32 -12.06
CA LEU A 116 13.14 13.64 -11.80
C LEU A 116 13.36 15.03 -11.16
N ASN A 117 12.49 15.98 -11.50
CA ASN A 117 12.55 17.39 -11.07
C ASN A 117 12.18 17.59 -9.59
N LEU A 118 11.51 16.61 -8.95
CA LEU A 118 10.95 16.73 -7.61
C LEU A 118 11.79 16.04 -6.54
N THR A 119 12.39 14.89 -6.87
CA THR A 119 13.06 14.04 -5.88
C THR A 119 14.58 14.25 -5.81
N GLY A 120 15.19 14.95 -6.77
CA GLY A 120 16.65 15.21 -6.81
C GLY A 120 17.53 13.94 -6.89
N GLU A 121 16.93 12.76 -6.88
CA GLU A 121 17.59 11.48 -6.73
C GLU A 121 17.77 10.81 -8.09
N HIS A 122 19.02 10.49 -8.40
CA HIS A 122 19.48 10.22 -9.76
C HIS A 122 19.51 8.74 -10.17
N ASP A 123 19.11 7.79 -9.30
CA ASP A 123 19.22 6.37 -9.64
C ASP A 123 17.95 5.81 -10.32
N CYS A 124 18.01 5.79 -11.65
CA CYS A 124 17.00 5.21 -12.52
C CYS A 124 17.11 3.67 -12.61
N TRP A 125 18.11 3.05 -12.01
CA TRP A 125 18.23 1.59 -11.98
C TRP A 125 17.58 1.03 -10.72
N LYS A 126 16.62 0.12 -10.90
CA LYS A 126 15.91 -0.53 -9.79
C LYS A 126 16.29 -2.00 -9.72
N GLU A 127 16.66 -2.47 -8.52
CA GLU A 127 16.93 -3.88 -8.26
C GLU A 127 15.65 -4.69 -8.44
N VAL A 128 15.74 -5.82 -9.14
CA VAL A 128 14.62 -6.73 -9.41
C VAL A 128 14.62 -7.81 -8.35
N ILE A 129 13.70 -7.69 -7.40
CA ILE A 129 13.61 -8.59 -6.24
C ILE A 129 12.88 -9.90 -6.64
N PRO A 130 13.50 -11.06 -6.39
CA PRO A 130 12.87 -12.37 -6.58
C PRO A 130 11.56 -12.46 -5.79
N ARG A 131 10.54 -13.12 -6.37
CA ARG A 131 9.24 -13.35 -5.70
C ARG A 131 9.34 -13.78 -4.22
N PRO A 132 10.15 -14.79 -3.84
CA PRO A 132 10.20 -15.23 -2.44
C PRO A 132 10.71 -14.17 -1.47
N SER A 133 11.63 -13.29 -1.91
CA SER A 133 12.25 -12.26 -1.07
C SER A 133 11.42 -10.97 -0.98
N ARG A 134 10.35 -10.83 -1.77
CA ARG A 134 9.52 -9.60 -1.75
C ARG A 134 8.80 -9.41 -0.43
N TYR A 135 8.28 -10.50 0.15
CA TYR A 135 7.51 -10.42 1.38
C TYR A 135 8.36 -9.93 2.55
N GLU A 136 9.55 -10.49 2.71
CA GLU A 136 10.50 -10.06 3.73
C GLU A 136 10.90 -8.59 3.54
N LEU A 137 11.18 -8.17 2.31
CA LEU A 137 11.54 -6.79 2.01
C LEU A 137 10.39 -5.80 2.25
N ILE A 138 9.17 -6.16 1.83
CA ILE A 138 7.97 -5.34 2.06
C ILE A 138 7.70 -5.25 3.55
N GLY A 139 7.86 -6.36 4.29
CA GLY A 139 7.81 -6.37 5.75
C GLY A 139 8.81 -5.38 6.34
N GLN A 140 10.10 -5.51 6.04
CA GLN A 140 11.13 -4.59 6.53
C GLN A 140 10.88 -3.11 6.18
N ALA A 141 10.29 -2.83 5.01
CA ALA A 141 10.04 -1.47 4.55
C ALA A 141 8.74 -0.85 5.07
N HIS A 142 7.75 -1.67 5.43
CA HIS A 142 6.43 -1.24 5.92
C HIS A 142 6.18 -1.51 7.39
N ASP A 143 6.97 -2.39 8.01
CA ASP A 143 7.03 -2.51 9.46
C ASP A 143 7.56 -1.18 9.99
N PRO A 144 6.91 -0.60 11.02
CA PRO A 144 7.33 0.68 11.56
C PRO A 144 8.80 0.59 11.95
N PRO A 145 9.60 1.67 11.79
CA PRO A 145 10.89 1.70 12.46
C PRO A 145 10.61 1.45 13.94
N THR A 146 11.35 0.52 14.54
CA THR A 146 11.51 0.41 15.99
C THR A 146 11.96 1.78 16.50
N CYS A 147 11.01 2.68 16.75
CA CYS A 147 11.27 3.95 17.38
C CYS A 147 11.54 3.62 18.86
N GLY A 148 12.82 3.43 19.18
CA GLY A 148 13.27 3.14 20.54
C GLY A 148 14.15 1.91 20.65
N GLN A 149 15.30 1.87 19.97
CA GLN A 149 16.48 1.26 20.59
C GLN A 149 17.17 2.33 21.43
N ALA A 150 16.72 2.49 22.69
CA ALA A 150 17.58 3.04 23.72
C ALA A 150 18.61 1.97 24.04
N LEU A 151 19.86 2.17 23.60
CA LEU A 151 20.98 1.36 24.07
C LEU A 151 21.20 1.69 25.56
N PRO A 152 21.25 0.71 26.47
CA PRO A 152 21.67 0.95 27.83
C PRO A 152 23.17 1.26 27.84
N ILE A 153 23.54 2.33 28.53
CA ILE A 153 24.91 2.67 28.93
C ILE A 153 25.23 1.92 30.21
#